data_AF-A0AAU9URI2-F1
#
_entry.id   AF-A0AAU9URI2-F1
#
_cell.length_a   1.000
_cell.length_b   1.000
_cell.length_c   1.000
_cell.angle_alpha   90.00
_cell.angle_beta   90.00
_cell.angle_gamma   90.00
#
_symmetry.space_group_name_H-M   'P 1'
#
loop_
_entity.id
_entity.type
_entity.pdbx_description
1 polymer ?
#
loop_
_entity_poly.entity_id
_entity_poly.type
_entity_poly.pdbx_seq_one_letter_code
_entity_poly.pdbx_strand_id
1 'polypeptide(L)'
;MASIKCKMESGIQLLARLSKKTGIERFYPIIFESGPKLGDFIEIYGEGSTTCLLGDLICECLIPNDLNGPEASIIVFNTDGKLTLDYLINLSKIKLSKRLKNSTNKPCHDSKVINSLLNLMLKNLFILDIYNTTQFYTSIQNLEFFLTKYSNVSLCIFDTLTAFYWDEQNLQKATKMDSYVKKLLRIVQKIVKDFKITVLYSRPEYFSTSKESIENLEPCYENSESEQINYRIQIVYNEKDVNLVNVRTYNKQFQKKFHIFNDEIVWL
;
A
#
# COMPACT_ATOMS: atom_id res chain seq x y z
N MET A 1 27.63 29.00 19.52
CA MET A 1 28.19 27.64 19.34
C MET A 1 27.04 26.67 19.14
N ALA A 2 26.82 26.18 17.92
CA ALA A 2 25.80 25.18 17.66
C ALA A 2 26.27 23.84 18.23
N SER A 3 25.52 23.31 19.20
CA SER A 3 25.69 21.95 19.71
C SER A 3 25.58 20.98 18.54
N ILE A 4 26.70 20.36 18.16
CA ILE A 4 26.71 19.23 17.22
C ILE A 4 25.98 18.11 17.96
N LYS A 5 24.70 17.94 17.65
CA LYS A 5 23.87 16.87 18.20
C LYS A 5 24.47 15.55 17.71
N CYS A 6 25.24 14.88 18.55
CA CYS A 6 25.75 13.54 18.27
C CYS A 6 24.53 12.62 18.11
N LYS A 7 24.18 12.31 16.87
CA LYS A 7 23.05 11.44 16.57
C LYS A 7 23.55 10.00 16.74
N MET A 8 23.35 9.45 17.94
CA MET A 8 23.63 8.04 18.19
C MET A 8 22.59 7.19 17.46
N GLU A 9 23.06 6.36 16.55
CA GLU A 9 22.26 5.38 15.80
C GLU A 9 22.27 4.05 16.55
N SER A 10 21.14 3.35 16.60
CA SER A 10 21.09 2.00 17.17
C SER A 10 21.63 0.96 16.18
N GLY A 11 22.08 -0.20 16.67
CA GLY A 11 22.51 -1.29 15.79
C GLY A 11 21.42 -1.76 14.83
N ILE A 12 20.15 -1.68 15.25
CA ILE A 12 18.98 -2.03 14.43
C ILE A 12 18.83 -1.04 13.27
N GLN A 13 18.94 0.27 13.55
CA GLN A 13 18.84 1.31 12.52
C GLN A 13 19.94 1.18 11.46
N LEU A 14 21.17 0.87 11.89
CA LEU A 14 22.29 0.63 10.99
C LEU A 14 22.01 -0.60 10.10
N LEU A 15 21.59 -1.73 10.69
CA LEU A 15 21.27 -2.95 9.96
C LEU A 15 20.11 -2.75 8.98
N ALA A 16 19.08 -2.01 9.38
CA ALA A 16 17.94 -1.66 8.53
C ALA A 16 18.39 -0.92 7.27
N ARG A 17 19.32 0.04 7.40
CA ARG A 17 19.85 0.80 6.26
C ARG A 17 20.75 0.00 5.33
N LEU A 18 21.49 -0.96 5.88
CA LEU A 18 22.40 -1.85 5.15
C LEU A 18 21.67 -3.02 4.48
N SER A 19 20.49 -3.38 4.97
CA SER A 19 19.66 -4.44 4.41
C SER A 19 19.28 -4.10 2.97
N LYS A 20 19.68 -4.96 2.03
CA LYS A 20 19.23 -4.85 0.63
C LYS A 20 17.81 -5.41 0.54
N LYS A 21 16.87 -4.55 0.17
CA LYS A 21 15.48 -4.94 -0.10
C LYS A 21 15.27 -5.04 -1.59
N THR A 22 14.44 -5.99 -2.01
CA THR A 22 13.91 -6.00 -3.37
C THR A 22 13.01 -4.78 -3.52
N GLY A 23 13.44 -3.85 -4.37
CA GLY A 23 12.60 -2.70 -4.73
C GLY A 23 11.34 -3.18 -5.45
N ILE A 24 10.26 -2.42 -5.34
CA ILE A 24 9.07 -2.59 -6.17
C ILE A 24 9.17 -1.77 -7.45
N GLU A 25 10.37 -1.73 -8.03
CA GLU A 25 10.62 -1.12 -9.33
C GLU A 25 9.85 -1.90 -10.39
N ARG A 26 9.19 -1.19 -11.33
CA ARG A 26 8.26 -1.73 -12.33
C ARG A 26 6.95 -2.27 -11.76
N PHE A 27 6.67 -2.06 -10.48
CA PHE A 27 5.37 -2.37 -9.91
C PHE A 27 4.27 -1.52 -10.54
N TYR A 28 3.20 -2.18 -10.96
CA TYR A 28 1.97 -1.59 -11.47
C TYR A 28 2.19 -0.37 -12.42
N PRO A 29 2.82 -0.58 -13.60
CA PRO A 29 3.27 0.52 -14.47
C PRO A 29 2.16 1.47 -14.93
N ILE A 30 0.91 0.99 -14.96
CA ILE A 30 -0.25 1.81 -15.35
C ILE A 30 -0.48 2.97 -14.37
N ILE A 31 -0.16 2.78 -13.09
CA ILE A 31 -0.34 3.78 -12.02
C ILE A 31 1.01 4.41 -11.62
N PHE A 32 2.10 3.64 -11.59
CA PHE A 32 3.38 4.14 -11.07
C PHE A 32 4.47 4.34 -12.13
N GLU A 33 4.17 4.10 -13.41
CA GLU A 33 5.13 4.13 -14.54
C GLU A 33 6.33 3.21 -14.30
N SER A 34 7.39 3.73 -13.66
CA SER A 34 8.60 2.99 -13.28
C SER A 34 8.47 2.26 -11.93
N GLY A 35 7.36 2.40 -11.22
CA GLY A 35 7.17 1.90 -9.86
C GLY A 35 7.55 2.96 -8.81
N PRO A 36 6.99 2.87 -7.59
CA PRO A 36 7.35 3.77 -6.49
C PRO A 36 8.73 3.44 -5.94
N LYS A 37 9.41 4.45 -5.40
CA LYS A 37 10.71 4.31 -4.75
C LYS A 37 10.55 3.72 -3.35
N LEU A 38 11.61 3.07 -2.87
CA LEU A 38 11.69 2.61 -1.50
C LEU A 38 11.64 3.82 -0.54
N GLY A 39 10.70 3.78 0.40
CA GLY A 39 10.44 4.87 1.34
C GLY A 39 9.26 5.78 0.96
N ASP A 40 8.71 5.62 -0.25
CA ASP A 40 7.58 6.43 -0.68
C ASP A 40 6.31 6.15 0.14
N PHE A 41 5.50 7.19 0.31
CA PHE A 41 4.18 7.12 0.92
C PHE A 41 3.11 7.32 -0.15
N ILE A 42 2.19 6.36 -0.22
CA ILE A 42 1.14 6.28 -1.23
C ILE A 42 -0.21 6.32 -0.52
N GLU A 43 -1.01 7.32 -0.85
CA GLU A 43 -2.39 7.44 -0.38
C GLU A 43 -3.36 6.97 -1.46
N ILE A 44 -4.30 6.11 -1.09
CA ILE A 44 -5.45 5.74 -1.92
C ILE A 44 -6.73 6.21 -1.22
N TYR A 45 -7.59 6.91 -1.94
CA TYR A 45 -8.88 7.34 -1.41
C TYR A 45 -9.93 7.40 -2.52
N GLY A 46 -11.19 7.33 -2.12
CA GLY A 46 -12.31 7.31 -3.06
C GLY A 46 -13.43 6.38 -2.61
N GLU A 47 -14.53 6.41 -3.35
CA GLU A 47 -15.74 5.64 -3.05
C GLU A 47 -15.76 4.27 -3.75
N GLY A 48 -16.29 3.26 -3.06
CA GLY A 48 -16.71 1.96 -3.61
C GLY A 48 -15.62 0.97 -4.01
N SER A 49 -14.54 1.41 -4.66
CA SER A 49 -13.62 0.54 -5.43
C SER A 49 -12.21 0.45 -4.85
N THR A 50 -11.94 1.07 -3.70
CA THR A 50 -10.62 1.11 -3.05
C THR A 50 -10.12 -0.26 -2.65
N THR A 51 -10.98 -1.11 -2.06
CA THR A 51 -10.61 -2.49 -1.68
C THR A 51 -10.23 -3.32 -2.91
N CYS A 52 -10.94 -3.15 -4.03
CA CYS A 52 -10.62 -3.87 -5.27
C CYS A 52 -9.23 -3.47 -5.80
N LEU A 53 -8.94 -2.16 -5.83
CA LEU A 53 -7.62 -1.66 -6.23
C LEU A 53 -6.52 -2.13 -5.28
N LEU A 54 -6.76 -2.09 -3.96
CA LEU A 54 -5.82 -2.61 -2.97
C LEU A 54 -5.53 -4.10 -3.16
N GLY A 55 -6.56 -4.92 -3.33
CA GLY A 55 -6.42 -6.35 -3.58
C GLY A 55 -5.63 -6.64 -4.85
N ASP A 56 -5.91 -5.87 -5.92
CA ASP A 56 -5.20 -5.97 -7.19
C ASP A 56 -3.72 -5.60 -7.05
N LEU A 57 -3.42 -4.50 -6.36
CA LEU A 57 -2.06 -4.04 -6.04
C LEU A 57 -1.29 -5.05 -5.19
N ILE A 58 -1.93 -5.59 -4.14
CA ILE A 58 -1.37 -6.64 -3.29
C ILE A 58 -0.96 -7.84 -4.14
N CYS A 59 -1.87 -8.36 -4.96
CA CYS A 59 -1.60 -9.56 -5.73
C CYS A 59 -0.56 -9.32 -6.82
N GLU A 60 -0.53 -8.14 -7.47
CA GLU A 60 0.54 -7.78 -8.42
C GLU A 60 1.92 -7.69 -7.77
N CYS A 61 2.01 -7.20 -6.53
CA CYS A 61 3.26 -7.15 -5.76
C CYS A 61 3.83 -8.55 -5.49
N LEU A 62 2.96 -9.55 -5.29
CA LEU A 62 3.39 -10.89 -4.91
C LEU A 62 3.81 -11.75 -6.11
N ILE A 63 3.54 -11.32 -7.35
CA ILE A 63 3.82 -12.13 -8.54
C ILE A 63 5.32 -12.48 -8.61
N PRO A 64 5.68 -13.76 -8.79
CA PRO A 64 7.08 -14.21 -8.85
C PRO A 64 7.89 -13.56 -9.99
N ASN A 65 9.20 -13.44 -9.78
CA ASN A 65 10.13 -12.89 -10.78
C ASN A 65 10.09 -13.68 -12.11
N ASP A 66 9.91 -15.00 -12.05
CA ASP A 66 9.80 -15.87 -13.22
C ASP A 66 8.63 -15.50 -14.15
N LEU A 67 7.62 -14.79 -13.63
CA LEU A 67 6.48 -14.27 -14.38
C LEU A 67 6.58 -12.77 -14.63
N ASN A 68 7.79 -12.20 -14.57
CA ASN A 68 8.07 -10.77 -14.63
C ASN A 68 7.26 -9.96 -13.58
N GLY A 69 7.05 -10.53 -12.39
CA GLY A 69 6.53 -9.82 -11.23
C GLY A 69 7.65 -9.31 -10.32
N PRO A 70 7.37 -8.42 -9.37
CA PRO A 70 8.37 -7.88 -8.46
C PRO A 70 8.76 -8.82 -7.32
N GLU A 71 7.99 -9.90 -7.06
CA GLU A 71 8.20 -10.86 -5.96
C GLU A 71 8.46 -10.18 -4.62
N ALA A 72 7.68 -9.13 -4.34
CA ALA A 72 7.81 -8.34 -3.13
C ALA A 72 7.28 -9.12 -1.92
N SER A 73 7.86 -8.86 -0.75
CA SER A 73 7.25 -9.28 0.51
C SER A 73 6.50 -8.10 1.12
N ILE A 74 5.26 -8.37 1.55
CA ILE A 74 4.33 -7.33 1.97
C ILE A 74 3.73 -7.64 3.34
N ILE A 75 3.49 -6.59 4.12
CA ILE A 75 2.72 -6.65 5.36
C ILE A 75 1.44 -5.83 5.21
N VAL A 76 0.30 -6.40 5.56
CA VAL A 76 -1.03 -5.79 5.48
C VAL A 76 -1.58 -5.66 6.90
N PHE A 77 -1.86 -4.42 7.30
CA PHE A 77 -2.59 -4.08 8.50
C PHE A 77 -4.06 -3.93 8.12
N ASN A 78 -4.82 -5.02 8.26
CA ASN A 78 -6.23 -5.10 7.89
C ASN A 78 -7.09 -4.62 9.05
N THR A 79 -7.65 -3.42 8.95
CA THR A 79 -8.50 -2.81 9.98
C THR A 79 -9.97 -2.79 9.59
N ASP A 80 -10.29 -2.85 8.29
CA ASP A 80 -11.68 -2.85 7.77
C ASP A 80 -12.21 -4.28 7.51
N GLY A 81 -11.35 -5.30 7.57
CA GLY A 81 -11.74 -6.71 7.43
C GLY A 81 -12.10 -7.14 6.01
N LYS A 82 -12.07 -6.22 5.03
CA LYS A 82 -12.47 -6.49 3.64
C LYS A 82 -11.43 -7.29 2.85
N LEU A 83 -10.15 -7.18 3.19
CA LEU A 83 -9.05 -7.91 2.55
C LEU A 83 -8.88 -9.30 3.17
N THR A 84 -9.87 -10.18 2.97
CA THR A 84 -9.80 -11.55 3.47
C THR A 84 -8.76 -12.38 2.69
N LEU A 85 -8.19 -13.39 3.34
CA LEU A 85 -7.23 -14.29 2.69
C LEU A 85 -7.86 -15.01 1.48
N ASP A 86 -9.12 -15.44 1.59
CA ASP A 86 -9.84 -16.09 0.50
C ASP A 86 -10.02 -15.18 -0.72
N TYR A 87 -10.33 -13.91 -0.48
CA TYR A 87 -10.41 -12.90 -1.53
C TYR A 87 -9.07 -12.76 -2.28
N LEU A 88 -7.96 -12.60 -1.53
CA LEU A 88 -6.63 -12.49 -2.11
C LEU A 88 -6.17 -13.76 -2.84
N ILE A 89 -6.51 -14.95 -2.32
CA ILE A 89 -6.21 -16.24 -2.97
C ILE A 89 -6.94 -16.35 -4.31
N ASN A 90 -8.21 -15.97 -4.37
CA ASN A 90 -8.99 -16.05 -5.61
C ASN A 90 -8.46 -15.07 -6.66
N LEU A 91 -8.19 -13.82 -6.26
CA LEU A 91 -7.65 -12.80 -7.14
C LEU A 91 -6.24 -13.17 -7.65
N SER A 92 -5.41 -13.73 -6.77
CA SER A 92 -4.10 -14.31 -7.09
C SER A 92 -4.17 -15.41 -8.16
N LYS A 93 -5.11 -16.36 -8.03
CA LYS A 93 -5.29 -17.44 -9.01
C LYS A 93 -5.66 -16.89 -10.39
N ILE A 94 -6.58 -15.92 -10.44
CA ILE A 94 -6.99 -15.26 -11.68
C ILE A 94 -5.77 -14.63 -12.36
N LYS A 95 -5.00 -13.82 -11.64
CA LYS A 95 -3.78 -13.16 -12.17
C LYS A 95 -2.73 -14.14 -12.65
N LEU A 96 -2.42 -15.17 -11.86
CA LEU A 96 -1.45 -16.21 -12.24
C LEU A 96 -1.88 -16.92 -13.53
N SER A 97 -3.16 -17.30 -13.62
CA SER A 97 -3.68 -17.99 -14.81
C SER A 97 -3.55 -17.13 -16.07
N LYS A 98 -3.77 -15.81 -15.97
CA LYS A 98 -3.63 -14.85 -17.07
C LYS A 98 -2.18 -14.70 -17.51
N ARG A 99 -1.25 -14.55 -16.56
CA ARG A 99 0.19 -14.43 -16.87
C ARG A 99 0.77 -15.70 -17.47
N LEU A 100 0.38 -16.89 -16.98
CA LEU A 100 0.84 -18.16 -17.55
C LEU A 100 0.36 -18.37 -19.00
N LYS A 101 -0.90 -18.03 -19.30
CA LYS A 101 -1.44 -18.07 -20.66
C LYS A 101 -0.63 -17.20 -21.62
N ASN A 102 -0.30 -15.99 -21.19
CA ASN A 102 0.49 -15.05 -21.99
C ASN A 102 1.95 -15.49 -22.17
N SER A 103 2.53 -16.17 -21.18
CA SER A 103 3.95 -16.57 -21.21
C SER A 103 4.21 -17.85 -22.00
N THR A 104 3.27 -18.79 -22.06
CA THR A 104 3.55 -20.15 -22.58
C THR A 104 2.85 -20.48 -23.89
N ASN A 105 2.04 -19.58 -24.46
CA ASN A 105 1.18 -19.81 -25.64
C ASN A 105 0.35 -21.12 -25.58
N LYS A 106 0.20 -21.69 -24.39
CA LYS A 106 -0.55 -22.92 -24.11
C LYS A 106 -1.42 -22.65 -22.89
N PRO A 107 -2.67 -23.14 -22.87
CA PRO A 107 -3.48 -23.08 -21.66
C PRO A 107 -2.89 -24.03 -20.63
N CYS A 108 -1.97 -23.54 -19.80
CA CYS A 108 -1.48 -24.28 -18.65
C CYS A 108 -2.63 -24.37 -17.63
N HIS A 109 -3.39 -25.46 -17.69
CA HIS A 109 -4.38 -25.85 -16.69
C HIS A 109 -3.75 -26.74 -15.60
N ASP A 110 -2.43 -26.85 -15.54
CA ASP A 110 -1.76 -27.65 -14.51
C ASP A 110 -1.94 -26.99 -13.15
N SER A 111 -2.99 -27.44 -12.45
CA SER A 111 -3.36 -27.01 -11.10
C SER A 111 -2.18 -27.09 -10.12
N LYS A 112 -1.26 -28.04 -10.34
CA LYS A 112 -0.03 -28.18 -9.55
C LYS A 112 0.90 -26.97 -9.67
N VAL A 113 1.10 -26.44 -10.88
CA VAL A 113 1.98 -25.28 -11.14
C VAL A 113 1.37 -24.01 -10.54
N ILE A 114 0.06 -23.81 -10.72
CA ILE A 114 -0.65 -22.68 -10.12
C ILE A 114 -0.56 -22.73 -8.60
N ASN A 115 -0.77 -23.91 -8.00
CA ASN A 115 -0.69 -24.07 -6.55
C ASN A 115 0.73 -23.84 -6.02
N SER A 116 1.77 -24.29 -6.72
CA SER A 116 3.16 -24.01 -6.31
C SER A 116 3.49 -22.52 -6.35
N LEU A 117 3.05 -21.82 -7.41
CA LEU A 117 3.24 -20.37 -7.54
C LEU A 117 2.44 -19.61 -6.48
N LEU A 118 1.21 -20.02 -6.22
CA LEU A 118 0.36 -19.44 -5.18
C LEU A 118 0.99 -19.60 -3.79
N ASN A 119 1.56 -20.77 -3.49
CA ASN A 119 2.29 -20.97 -2.23
C ASN A 119 3.51 -20.05 -2.10
N LEU A 120 4.22 -19.76 -3.19
CA LEU A 120 5.32 -18.79 -3.19
C LEU A 120 4.80 -17.37 -2.90
N MET A 121 3.70 -16.96 -3.53
CA MET A 121 3.09 -15.65 -3.28
C MET A 121 2.62 -15.52 -1.82
N LEU A 122 1.93 -16.54 -1.29
CA LEU A 122 1.44 -16.53 0.10
C LEU A 122 2.56 -16.52 1.14
N LYS A 123 3.73 -17.13 0.85
CA LYS A 123 4.90 -17.09 1.74
C LYS A 123 5.40 -15.66 1.98
N ASN A 124 5.20 -14.78 1.01
CA ASN A 124 5.65 -13.40 1.05
C ASN A 124 4.56 -12.42 1.56
N LEU A 125 3.37 -12.92 1.89
CA LEU A 125 2.23 -12.15 2.36
C LEU A 125 2.03 -12.32 3.87
N PHE A 126 2.12 -11.22 4.61
CA PHE A 126 1.81 -11.17 6.05
C PHE A 126 0.56 -10.31 6.28
N ILE A 127 -0.49 -10.88 6.86
CA ILE A 127 -1.72 -10.15 7.21
C ILE A 127 -1.83 -10.09 8.73
N LEU A 128 -2.06 -8.89 9.24
CA LEU A 128 -2.38 -8.64 10.63
C LEU A 128 -3.76 -7.98 10.71
N ASP A 129 -4.73 -8.76 11.18
CA ASP A 129 -6.07 -8.25 11.45
C ASP A 129 -6.10 -7.47 12.77
N ILE A 130 -6.62 -6.25 12.71
CA ILE A 130 -6.66 -5.31 13.84
C ILE A 130 -8.11 -4.92 14.10
N TYR A 131 -8.57 -5.17 15.32
CA TYR A 131 -9.98 -5.00 15.68
C TYR A 131 -10.23 -3.86 16.67
N ASN A 132 -9.18 -3.27 17.26
CA ASN A 132 -9.33 -2.17 18.21
C ASN A 132 -8.14 -1.20 18.18
N THR A 133 -8.37 -0.01 18.73
CA THR A 133 -7.40 1.08 18.79
C THR A 133 -6.10 0.69 19.51
N THR A 134 -6.18 -0.09 20.58
CA THR A 134 -5.00 -0.54 21.34
C THR A 134 -4.12 -1.46 20.50
N GLN A 135 -4.73 -2.44 19.82
CA GLN A 135 -4.03 -3.31 18.88
C GLN A 135 -3.40 -2.51 17.75
N PHE A 136 -4.10 -1.51 17.21
CA PHE A 136 -3.59 -0.66 16.14
C PHE A 136 -2.30 0.07 16.53
N TYR A 137 -2.34 0.83 17.64
CA TYR A 137 -1.17 1.57 18.11
C TYR A 137 -0.02 0.67 18.55
N THR A 138 -0.33 -0.44 19.22
CA THR A 138 0.68 -1.43 19.62
C THR A 138 1.36 -2.03 18.39
N SER A 139 0.59 -2.33 17.34
CA SER A 139 1.11 -2.89 16.11
C SER A 139 1.99 -1.90 15.34
N ILE A 140 1.60 -0.62 15.29
CA ILE A 140 2.41 0.44 14.71
C ILE A 140 3.71 0.61 15.51
N GLN A 141 3.66 0.65 16.84
CA GLN A 141 4.86 0.79 17.67
C GLN A 141 5.81 -0.41 17.53
N ASN A 142 5.26 -1.62 17.35
CA ASN A 142 6.03 -2.84 17.12
C ASN A 142 6.44 -3.04 15.66
N LEU A 143 6.12 -2.10 14.76
CA LEU A 143 6.45 -2.20 13.35
C LEU A 143 7.97 -2.37 13.15
N GLU A 144 8.81 -1.66 13.92
CA GLU A 144 10.27 -1.83 13.88
C GLU A 144 10.69 -3.29 14.12
N PHE A 145 10.07 -3.95 15.10
CA PHE A 145 10.33 -5.37 15.40
C PHE A 145 9.87 -6.28 14.25
N PHE A 146 8.68 -6.06 13.70
CA PHE A 146 8.19 -6.85 12.56
C PHE A 146 9.10 -6.71 11.34
N LEU A 147 9.56 -5.51 11.03
CA LEU A 147 10.43 -5.24 9.89
C LEU A 147 11.85 -5.78 10.08
N THR A 148 12.31 -5.85 11.32
CA THR A 148 13.59 -6.51 11.67
C THR A 148 13.47 -8.02 11.51
N LYS A 149 12.36 -8.61 11.96
CA LYS A 149 12.08 -10.05 11.83
C LYS A 149 11.88 -10.48 10.38
N TYR A 150 11.19 -9.66 9.60
CA TYR A 150 10.88 -9.89 8.19
C TYR A 150 11.64 -8.89 7.32
N SER A 151 12.96 -9.03 7.26
CA SER A 151 13.87 -8.10 6.56
C SER A 151 13.57 -7.91 5.08
N ASN A 152 12.90 -8.88 4.45
CA ASN A 152 12.58 -8.87 3.02
C ASN A 152 11.33 -8.03 2.69
N VAL A 153 10.58 -7.57 3.70
CA VAL A 153 9.38 -6.76 3.48
C VAL A 153 9.76 -5.43 2.84
N SER A 154 9.20 -5.15 1.66
CA SER A 154 9.42 -3.93 0.88
C SER A 154 8.19 -3.02 0.80
N LEU A 155 6.99 -3.55 1.09
CA LEU A 155 5.73 -2.81 1.10
C LEU A 155 4.94 -3.04 2.40
N CYS A 156 4.45 -1.95 2.98
CA CYS A 156 3.57 -1.96 4.15
C CYS A 156 2.23 -1.32 3.77
N ILE A 157 1.12 -2.01 4.03
CA ILE A 157 -0.23 -1.59 3.61
C ILE A 157 -1.11 -1.40 4.85
N PHE A 158 -1.82 -0.27 4.94
CA PHE A 158 -2.85 -0.02 5.96
C PHE A 158 -4.23 0.10 5.30
N ASP A 159 -5.13 -0.84 5.57
CA ASP A 159 -6.50 -0.83 5.03
C ASP A 159 -7.54 -0.81 6.14
N THR A 160 -7.99 0.33 6.63
CA THR A 160 -7.57 1.73 6.36
C THR A 160 -6.69 2.27 7.49
N LEU A 161 -5.88 3.30 7.22
CA LEU A 161 -5.12 4.01 8.27
C LEU A 161 -6.05 4.77 9.24
N THR A 162 -7.27 5.07 8.79
CA THR A 162 -8.24 5.93 9.49
C THR A 162 -9.28 5.18 10.32
N ALA A 163 -9.22 3.84 10.38
CA ALA A 163 -10.28 3.02 10.95
C ALA A 163 -10.71 3.40 12.38
N PHE A 164 -9.76 3.80 13.23
CA PHE A 164 -10.00 4.10 14.65
C PHE A 164 -10.15 5.60 14.95
N TYR A 165 -10.37 6.43 13.93
CA TYR A 165 -10.57 7.87 14.10
C TYR A 165 -11.79 8.18 14.99
N TRP A 166 -12.92 7.53 14.73
CA TRP A 166 -14.16 7.78 15.47
C TRP A 166 -14.03 7.40 16.95
N ASP A 167 -13.28 6.34 17.25
CA ASP A 167 -12.96 5.95 18.63
C ASP A 167 -12.11 7.01 19.34
N GLU A 168 -11.13 7.62 18.66
CA GLU A 168 -10.33 8.71 19.23
C GLU A 168 -11.12 10.01 19.38
N GLN A 169 -12.05 10.30 18.47
CA GLN A 169 -12.90 11.48 18.55
C GLN A 169 -13.84 11.37 19.76
N ASN A 170 -14.42 10.20 20.01
CA ASN A 170 -15.24 9.93 21.20
C ASN A 170 -14.47 10.13 22.51
N LEU A 171 -13.16 9.87 22.50
CA LEU A 171 -12.26 10.08 23.63
C LEU A 171 -11.71 11.52 23.74
N GLN A 172 -12.19 12.46 22.91
CA GLN A 172 -11.69 13.85 22.81
C GLN A 172 -10.19 13.95 22.51
N LYS A 173 -9.59 12.92 21.90
CA LYS A 173 -8.16 12.86 21.56
C LYS A 173 -7.84 13.36 20.15
N ALA A 174 -8.84 13.43 19.27
CA ALA A 174 -8.71 13.88 17.89
C ALA A 174 -9.56 15.14 17.64
N THR A 175 -8.96 16.17 17.01
CA THR A 175 -9.63 17.45 16.71
C THR A 175 -10.13 17.54 15.28
N LYS A 176 -9.29 17.19 14.31
CA LYS A 176 -9.59 17.22 12.86
C LYS A 176 -9.10 15.95 12.19
N MET A 177 -9.83 15.48 11.17
CA MET A 177 -9.49 14.29 10.37
C MET A 177 -8.08 14.40 9.77
N ASP A 178 -7.74 15.55 9.17
CA ASP A 178 -6.41 15.78 8.58
C ASP A 178 -5.30 15.72 9.63
N SER A 179 -5.53 16.31 10.80
CA SER A 179 -4.58 16.28 11.92
C SER A 179 -4.35 14.85 12.43
N TYR A 180 -5.39 14.02 12.42
CA TYR A 180 -5.31 12.61 12.81
C TYR A 180 -4.46 11.82 11.81
N VAL A 181 -4.73 11.95 10.51
CA VAL A 181 -3.93 11.28 9.45
C VAL A 181 -2.47 11.73 9.54
N LYS A 182 -2.20 13.03 9.64
CA LYS A 182 -0.83 13.56 9.78
C LYS A 182 -0.13 13.07 11.04
N LYS A 183 -0.84 12.91 12.16
CA LYS A 183 -0.28 12.33 13.39
C LYS A 183 0.17 10.89 13.15
N LEU A 184 -0.68 10.07 12.52
CA LEU A 184 -0.33 8.68 12.20
C LEU A 184 0.80 8.59 11.18
N LEU A 185 0.77 9.38 10.11
CA LEU A 185 1.83 9.46 9.12
C LEU A 185 3.18 9.80 9.77
N ARG A 186 3.23 10.80 10.67
CA ARG A 186 4.45 11.13 11.42
C ARG A 186 5.00 9.94 12.19
N ILE A 187 4.14 9.19 12.86
CA ILE A 187 4.54 8.03 13.66
C ILE A 187 5.09 6.94 12.72
N VAL A 188 4.35 6.58 11.68
CA VAL A 188 4.75 5.53 10.72
C VAL A 188 6.04 5.91 10.00
N GLN A 189 6.12 7.12 9.43
CA GLN A 189 7.31 7.64 8.74
C GLN A 189 8.54 7.60 9.64
N LYS A 190 8.42 8.00 10.90
CA LYS A 190 9.53 7.96 11.85
C LYS A 190 10.06 6.54 12.04
N ILE A 191 9.19 5.54 12.07
CA ILE A 191 9.55 4.14 12.29
C ILE A 191 10.15 3.53 11.01
N VAL A 192 9.53 3.74 9.85
CA VAL A 192 9.95 3.08 8.60
C VAL A 192 11.13 3.76 7.90
N LYS A 193 11.48 5.00 8.27
CA LYS A 193 12.53 5.80 7.63
C LYS A 193 13.85 5.05 7.45
N ASP A 194 14.27 4.32 8.48
CA ASP A 194 15.55 3.63 8.47
C ASP A 194 15.48 2.29 7.68
N PHE A 195 14.29 1.73 7.50
CA PHE A 195 14.05 0.47 6.81
C PHE A 195 13.81 0.59 5.30
N LYS A 196 13.67 1.83 4.77
CA LYS A 196 13.43 2.11 3.35
C LYS A 196 12.26 1.28 2.78
N ILE A 197 11.12 1.31 3.44
CA ILE A 197 9.91 0.58 3.03
C ILE A 197 8.92 1.55 2.40
N THR A 198 8.31 1.15 1.29
CA THR A 198 7.19 1.88 0.73
C THR A 198 5.95 1.63 1.60
N VAL A 199 5.24 2.69 1.95
CA VAL A 199 4.00 2.60 2.74
C VAL A 199 2.84 2.99 1.85
N LEU A 200 1.82 2.15 1.82
CA LEU A 200 0.57 2.39 1.15
C LEU A 200 -0.55 2.39 2.19
N TYR A 201 -1.48 3.33 2.09
CA TYR A 201 -2.65 3.31 2.94
C TYR A 201 -3.90 3.75 2.20
N SER A 202 -5.04 3.21 2.61
CA SER A 202 -6.34 3.69 2.19
C SER A 202 -6.96 4.61 3.25
N ARG A 203 -7.81 5.52 2.78
CA ARG A 203 -8.77 6.25 3.61
C ARG A 203 -10.10 6.43 2.87
N PRO A 204 -11.23 6.49 3.59
CA PRO A 204 -12.52 6.83 2.98
C PRO A 204 -12.53 8.23 2.37
N GLU A 205 -13.37 8.44 1.35
CA GLU A 205 -13.46 9.74 0.66
C GLU A 205 -13.91 10.88 1.58
N TYR A 206 -14.79 10.61 2.54
CA TYR A 206 -15.28 11.59 3.52
C TYR A 206 -14.21 12.09 4.50
N PHE A 207 -13.04 11.43 4.58
CA PHE A 207 -11.88 11.97 5.31
C PHE A 207 -11.22 13.14 4.59
N SER A 208 -11.60 13.42 3.35
CA SER A 208 -11.19 14.64 2.66
C SER A 208 -11.98 15.81 3.23
N THR A 209 -11.30 16.86 3.66
CA THR A 209 -11.92 18.13 3.99
C THR A 209 -12.74 18.60 2.77
N SER A 210 -14.06 18.66 2.97
CA SER A 210 -15.15 18.89 2.01
C SER A 210 -14.80 19.62 0.69
N LYS A 211 -15.17 19.03 -0.45
CA LYS A 211 -15.36 19.68 -1.77
C LYS A 211 -14.18 20.55 -2.26
N GLU A 212 -12.97 20.28 -1.82
CA GLU A 212 -11.81 20.94 -2.37
C GLU A 212 -11.52 20.38 -3.77
N SER A 213 -11.43 21.26 -4.78
CA SER A 213 -10.94 20.89 -6.10
C SER A 213 -9.58 20.19 -5.95
N ILE A 214 -9.22 19.33 -6.91
CA ILE A 214 -7.92 18.61 -6.89
C ILE A 214 -6.73 19.56 -6.65
N GLU A 215 -6.89 20.85 -6.97
CA GLU A 215 -5.94 21.95 -6.78
C GLU A 215 -5.68 22.33 -5.31
N ASN A 216 -6.65 22.17 -4.42
CA ASN A 216 -6.54 22.56 -3.00
C ASN A 216 -5.97 21.45 -2.11
N LEU A 217 -5.95 20.22 -2.61
CA LEU A 217 -5.26 19.11 -1.97
C LEU A 217 -3.77 19.43 -1.82
N GLU A 218 -3.22 19.17 -0.63
CA GLU A 218 -1.79 19.35 -0.36
C GLU A 218 -0.92 18.71 -1.46
N PRO A 219 0.18 19.37 -1.86
CA PRO A 219 1.01 18.87 -2.95
C PRO A 219 1.65 17.54 -2.57
N CYS A 220 1.91 16.71 -3.58
CA CYS A 220 2.78 15.55 -3.44
C CYS A 220 4.24 16.00 -3.50
N TYR A 221 5.11 15.32 -2.77
CA TYR A 221 6.52 15.68 -2.66
C TYR A 221 7.41 14.60 -3.29
N GLU A 222 8.55 15.02 -3.84
CA GLU A 222 9.52 14.08 -4.41
C GLU A 222 10.24 13.27 -3.31
N ASN A 223 10.55 13.92 -2.18
CA ASN A 223 11.18 13.29 -1.03
C ASN A 223 10.15 13.11 0.08
N SER A 224 10.17 11.96 0.74
CA SER A 224 9.29 11.67 1.87
C SER A 224 9.84 12.31 3.15
N GLU A 225 9.61 13.61 3.35
CA GLU A 225 9.83 14.26 4.64
C GLU A 225 8.61 14.08 5.56
N SER A 226 8.68 14.63 6.78
CA SER A 226 7.61 14.51 7.79
C SER A 226 6.26 14.98 7.22
N GLU A 227 5.24 14.13 7.33
CA GLU A 227 3.84 14.34 6.89
C GLU A 227 3.62 14.39 5.38
N GLN A 228 4.65 14.14 4.58
CA GLN A 228 4.55 14.26 3.13
C GLN A 228 4.17 12.94 2.48
N ILE A 229 3.45 13.04 1.36
CA ILE A 229 2.98 11.92 0.55
C ILE A 229 3.59 12.07 -0.85
N ASN A 230 4.00 10.96 -1.45
CA ASN A 230 4.63 10.94 -2.77
C ASN A 230 3.61 10.70 -3.89
N TYR A 231 2.59 9.88 -3.61
CA TYR A 231 1.53 9.53 -4.55
C TYR A 231 0.16 9.70 -3.91
N ARG A 232 -0.75 10.36 -4.62
CA ARG A 232 -2.18 10.37 -4.31
C ARG A 232 -2.95 9.72 -5.44
N ILE A 233 -3.71 8.69 -5.11
CA ILE A 233 -4.52 7.91 -6.02
C ILE A 233 -5.98 8.10 -5.60
N GLN A 234 -6.71 8.91 -6.36
CA GLN A 234 -8.14 9.10 -6.16
C GLN A 234 -8.91 8.15 -7.07
N ILE A 235 -9.85 7.41 -6.51
CA ILE A 235 -10.81 6.62 -7.27
C ILE A 235 -12.13 7.37 -7.30
N VAL A 236 -12.64 7.62 -8.50
CA VAL A 236 -13.93 8.28 -8.74
C VAL A 236 -14.82 7.30 -9.50
N TYR A 237 -15.94 6.94 -8.91
CA TYR A 237 -16.96 6.16 -9.57
C TYR A 237 -17.75 7.04 -10.55
N ASN A 238 -17.98 6.55 -11.76
CA ASN A 238 -18.80 7.23 -12.76
C ASN A 238 -20.01 6.36 -13.10
N GLU A 239 -21.15 6.98 -13.41
CA GLU A 239 -22.48 6.34 -13.56
C GLU A 239 -22.59 5.27 -14.67
N LYS A 240 -21.50 4.98 -15.40
CA LYS A 240 -21.46 4.04 -16.54
C LYS A 240 -20.65 2.78 -16.27
N ASP A 241 -20.56 2.32 -15.02
CA ASP A 241 -19.70 1.21 -14.56
C ASP A 241 -18.19 1.39 -14.88
N VAL A 242 -17.79 2.60 -15.25
CA VAL A 242 -16.38 2.97 -15.49
C VAL A 242 -15.86 3.66 -14.25
N ASN A 243 -14.84 3.08 -13.63
CA ASN A 243 -14.09 3.74 -12.57
C ASN A 243 -12.96 4.57 -13.17
N LEU A 244 -12.77 5.76 -12.60
CA LEU A 244 -11.68 6.68 -12.96
C LEU A 244 -10.64 6.66 -11.83
N VAL A 245 -9.37 6.50 -12.18
CA VAL A 245 -8.26 6.72 -11.26
C VAL A 245 -7.54 8.01 -11.64
N ASN A 246 -7.54 8.98 -10.73
CA ASN A 246 -6.69 10.16 -10.84
C ASN A 246 -5.42 9.91 -10.04
N VAL A 247 -4.28 9.87 -10.71
CA VAL A 247 -2.97 9.72 -10.08
C VAL A 247 -2.30 11.08 -10.05
N ARG A 248 -1.87 11.51 -8.86
CA ARG A 248 -1.11 12.73 -8.64
C ARG A 248 0.23 12.40 -7.98
N THR A 249 1.29 13.00 -8.51
CA THR A 249 2.66 12.97 -8.00
C THR A 249 3.19 14.39 -7.91
N TYR A 250 4.45 14.58 -7.51
CA TYR A 250 5.04 15.92 -7.37
C TYR A 250 5.13 16.70 -8.70
N ASN A 251 5.29 16.00 -9.83
CA ASN A 251 5.52 16.62 -11.14
C ASN A 251 4.49 16.21 -12.21
N LYS A 252 3.64 15.22 -11.94
CA LYS A 252 2.68 14.70 -12.91
C LYS A 252 1.31 14.49 -12.30
N GLN A 253 0.30 14.70 -13.12
CA GLN A 253 -1.07 14.32 -12.86
C GLN A 253 -1.65 13.68 -14.12
N PHE A 254 -2.25 12.50 -13.99
CA PHE A 254 -2.88 11.83 -15.10
C PHE A 254 -4.09 11.02 -14.64
N GLN A 255 -4.91 10.63 -15.61
CA GLN A 255 -6.12 9.86 -15.37
C GLN A 255 -6.09 8.55 -16.15
N LYS A 256 -6.55 7.48 -15.52
CA LYS A 256 -6.78 6.17 -16.14
C LYS A 256 -8.20 5.71 -15.88
N LYS A 257 -8.69 4.84 -16.75
CA LYS A 257 -10.06 4.29 -16.67
C LYS A 257 -9.97 2.79 -16.54
N PHE A 258 -10.84 2.21 -15.73
CA PHE A 258 -10.96 0.77 -15.59
C PHE A 258 -12.39 0.34 -15.30
N HIS A 259 -12.69 -0.91 -15.61
CA HIS A 259 -13.89 -1.59 -15.16
C HIS A 259 -13.53 -2.63 -14.10
N ILE A 260 -14.48 -2.91 -13.22
CA ILE A 260 -14.40 -4.05 -12.30
C ILE A 260 -15.29 -5.13 -12.90
N PHE A 261 -14.71 -6.29 -13.19
CA PHE A 261 -15.44 -7.44 -13.68
C PHE A 261 -15.03 -8.66 -12.88
N ASN A 262 -15.96 -9.28 -12.15
CA ASN A 262 -15.71 -10.40 -11.24
C ASN A 262 -14.53 -10.14 -10.28
N ASP A 263 -14.54 -8.97 -9.63
CA ASP A 263 -13.49 -8.49 -8.72
C ASP A 263 -12.09 -8.27 -9.37
N GLU A 264 -11.96 -8.39 -10.70
CA GLU A 264 -10.74 -8.07 -11.44
C GLU A 264 -10.80 -6.65 -12.02
N ILE A 265 -9.69 -5.93 -11.93
CA ILE A 265 -9.51 -4.64 -12.59
C ILE A 265 -9.11 -4.85 -14.05
N VAL A 266 -9.94 -4.35 -14.97
CA VAL A 266 -9.68 -4.33 -16.41
C VAL A 266 -9.47 -2.90 -16.86
N TRP A 267 -8.23 -2.54 -17.16
CA TRP A 267 -7.85 -1.23 -17.66
C TRP A 267 -8.31 -1.01 -19.11
N LEU A 268 -8.75 0.21 -19.41
CA LEU A 268 -9.16 0.69 -20.74
C LEU A 268 -8.02 1.39 -21.50
#